data_AF-A0A975EZN5-F1
#
_entry.id   AF-A0A975EZN5-F1
#
_cell.length_a   1.000
_cell.length_b   1.000
_cell.length_c   1.000
_cell.angle_alpha   90.00
_cell.angle_beta   90.00
_cell.angle_gamma   90.00
#
_symmetry.space_group_name_H-M   'P 1'
#
loop_
_entity.id
_entity.type
_entity.pdbx_description
1 polymer ?
#
loop_
_entity_poly.entity_id
_entity_poly.type
_entity_poly.pdbx_seq_one_letter_code
_entity_poly.pdbx_strand_id
1 'polypeptide(L)'
;MKSKKIGIVSGVISVIFLLTVANLIVSTVKDYRKGIKDSSENFLSLSKKTSDIISETPVLSEKFIPYFVNEVSKAANLFSVRLEYNGKMLYEFPPNQTGADSPLVKTFTTHIEAPEGTIVLTETLYLLTPYSIFDNARIAFFIILLGTLITAIMLLYVYLSEKAPEAAGMEANNLNASDDTAGGAFDLGMEDFTIGDDYPQESEGAEGIENGEAAAESLEEYNTDESFDAENKGTEAACDESTSAEDTGTGELSNATETAEKAGEKTGDEKIIESEWIDDVPVDTPQLDREQPANTAPHKDEELFSPLTGFCREAYLKIRLEDELVRAASVEQDLSFLIIRIPGLELSDERIKKVVPVIKEYFSFVDMIFEFGDDGFAVIRPAINLDTALGIAENFHGELITVLRSEGLNMMPAIGISARSLRLISCDRLIAESEQAAEHALNDANSPIVAFRVDPEKYRKFLAQN
;
A
#
# COMPACT_ATOMS: atom_id res chain seq x y z
N MET A 1 -28.66 -43.54 10.78
CA MET A 1 -28.37 -42.89 9.47
C MET A 1 -27.56 -41.59 9.57
N LYS A 2 -27.67 -40.76 10.64
CA LYS A 2 -26.96 -39.47 10.77
C LYS A 2 -25.45 -39.55 10.45
N SER A 3 -24.70 -40.45 11.10
CA SER A 3 -23.24 -40.61 10.95
C SER A 3 -22.75 -40.79 9.50
N LYS A 4 -23.43 -41.61 8.68
CA LYS A 4 -23.06 -41.81 7.27
C LYS A 4 -23.21 -40.53 6.44
N LYS A 5 -24.12 -39.61 6.79
CA LYS A 5 -24.26 -38.31 6.09
C LYS A 5 -23.10 -37.36 6.44
N ILE A 6 -22.68 -37.33 7.71
CA ILE A 6 -21.54 -36.51 8.17
C ILE A 6 -20.26 -36.89 7.41
N GLY A 7 -19.95 -38.20 7.32
CA GLY A 7 -18.77 -38.67 6.60
C GLY A 7 -18.76 -38.34 5.09
N ILE A 8 -19.93 -38.36 4.44
CA ILE A 8 -20.06 -37.98 3.02
C ILE A 8 -19.81 -36.47 2.84
N VAL A 9 -20.41 -35.61 3.66
CA VAL A 9 -20.23 -34.15 3.56
C VAL A 9 -18.78 -33.76 3.86
N SER A 10 -18.18 -34.33 4.91
CA SER A 10 -16.77 -34.12 5.24
C SER A 10 -15.84 -34.51 4.07
N GLY A 11 -16.03 -35.69 3.48
CA GLY A 11 -15.26 -36.14 2.33
C GLY A 11 -15.40 -35.23 1.10
N VAL A 12 -16.59 -34.71 0.83
CA VAL A 12 -16.82 -33.73 -0.25
C VAL A 12 -16.07 -32.43 0.02
N ILE A 13 -16.10 -31.89 1.25
CA ILE A 13 -15.41 -30.65 1.60
C ILE A 13 -13.88 -30.83 1.53
N SER A 14 -13.34 -31.97 1.99
CA SER A 14 -11.91 -32.27 1.81
C SER A 14 -11.50 -32.35 0.34
N VAL A 15 -12.34 -32.90 -0.55
CA VAL A 15 -12.09 -32.89 -2.00
C VAL A 15 -12.14 -31.47 -2.57
N ILE A 16 -13.08 -30.63 -2.13
CA ILE A 16 -13.15 -29.21 -2.53
C ILE A 16 -11.87 -28.48 -2.13
N PHE A 17 -11.37 -28.67 -0.91
CA PHE A 17 -10.11 -28.05 -0.46
C PHE A 17 -8.91 -28.51 -1.29
N LEU A 18 -8.77 -29.82 -1.56
CA LEU A 18 -7.71 -30.35 -2.42
C LEU A 18 -7.77 -29.78 -3.84
N LEU A 19 -8.96 -29.68 -4.44
CA LEU A 19 -9.16 -29.06 -5.76
C LEU A 19 -8.87 -27.56 -5.73
N THR A 20 -9.16 -26.86 -4.64
CA THR A 20 -8.89 -25.42 -4.48
C THR A 20 -7.40 -25.14 -4.43
N VAL A 21 -6.64 -25.92 -3.63
CA VAL A 21 -5.17 -25.82 -3.56
C VAL A 21 -4.54 -26.20 -4.90
N ALA A 22 -5.03 -27.26 -5.57
CA ALA A 22 -4.54 -27.63 -6.90
C ALA A 22 -4.81 -26.53 -7.94
N ASN A 23 -5.98 -25.88 -7.90
CA ASN A 23 -6.31 -24.77 -8.79
C ASN A 23 -5.42 -23.55 -8.55
N LEU A 24 -5.17 -23.18 -7.29
CA LEU A 24 -4.25 -22.11 -6.90
C LEU A 24 -2.83 -22.34 -7.45
N ILE A 25 -2.32 -23.57 -7.35
CA ILE A 25 -1.00 -23.93 -7.91
C ILE A 25 -1.01 -23.82 -9.44
N VAL A 26 -2.06 -24.33 -10.10
CA VAL A 26 -2.17 -24.31 -11.57
C VAL A 26 -2.30 -22.88 -12.12
N SER A 27 -3.07 -22.00 -11.49
CA SER A 27 -3.20 -20.61 -11.92
C SER A 27 -1.91 -19.81 -11.67
N THR A 28 -1.31 -19.93 -10.49
CA THR A 28 -0.02 -19.28 -10.18
C THR A 28 1.09 -19.70 -11.17
N VAL A 29 1.18 -20.99 -11.51
CA VAL A 29 2.14 -21.51 -12.50
C VAL A 29 1.82 -21.04 -13.93
N LYS A 30 0.54 -20.90 -14.29
CA LYS A 30 0.10 -20.34 -15.58
C LYS A 30 0.50 -18.86 -15.70
N ASP A 31 0.27 -18.08 -14.64
CA ASP A 31 0.53 -16.64 -14.63
C ASP A 31 2.05 -16.36 -14.60
N TYR A 32 2.84 -17.15 -13.88
CA TYR A 32 4.31 -17.11 -13.97
C TYR A 32 4.83 -17.42 -15.38
N ARG A 33 4.28 -18.45 -16.04
CA ARG A 33 4.63 -18.77 -17.44
C ARG A 33 4.22 -17.67 -18.42
N LYS A 34 3.13 -16.95 -18.14
CA LYS A 34 2.70 -15.77 -18.90
C LYS A 34 3.72 -14.64 -18.70
N GLY A 35 4.08 -14.30 -17.45
CA GLY A 35 5.06 -13.26 -17.15
C GLY A 35 6.46 -13.51 -17.75
N ILE A 36 6.92 -14.77 -17.88
CA ILE A 36 8.15 -15.10 -18.62
C ILE A 36 8.09 -14.67 -20.09
N LYS A 37 6.92 -14.80 -20.74
CA LYS A 37 6.72 -14.35 -22.13
C LYS A 37 6.55 -12.83 -22.18
N ASP A 38 5.61 -12.31 -21.41
CA ASP A 38 5.22 -10.90 -21.42
C ASP A 38 6.40 -9.98 -21.05
N SER A 39 7.23 -10.35 -20.07
CA SER A 39 8.45 -9.59 -19.73
C SER A 39 9.44 -9.52 -20.90
N SER A 40 9.64 -10.61 -21.64
CA SER A 40 10.53 -10.60 -22.80
C SER A 40 9.98 -9.79 -23.97
N GLU A 41 8.66 -9.68 -24.12
CA GLU A 41 8.02 -8.84 -25.14
C GLU A 41 8.01 -7.36 -24.73
N ASN A 42 7.77 -7.06 -23.45
CA ASN A 42 7.85 -5.71 -22.89
C ASN A 42 9.26 -5.14 -22.98
N PHE A 43 10.29 -5.88 -22.55
CA PHE A 43 11.69 -5.48 -22.65
C PHE A 43 12.11 -5.16 -24.09
N LEU A 44 11.77 -6.03 -25.04
CA LEU A 44 12.06 -5.79 -26.46
C LEU A 44 11.31 -4.56 -27.00
N SER A 45 10.07 -4.31 -26.53
CA SER A 45 9.32 -3.12 -26.88
C SER A 45 9.95 -1.83 -26.32
N LEU A 46 10.32 -1.80 -25.03
CA LEU A 46 10.87 -0.61 -24.38
C LEU A 46 12.31 -0.34 -24.85
N SER A 47 13.13 -1.38 -25.02
CA SER A 47 14.44 -1.29 -25.68
C SER A 47 14.35 -0.70 -27.09
N LYS A 48 13.40 -1.15 -27.91
CA LYS A 48 13.20 -0.58 -29.25
C LYS A 48 12.77 0.89 -29.18
N LYS A 49 11.74 1.21 -28.38
CA LYS A 49 11.24 2.59 -28.21
C LYS A 49 12.35 3.54 -27.73
N THR A 50 13.19 3.08 -26.81
CA THR A 50 14.36 3.83 -26.34
C THR A 50 15.35 4.09 -27.47
N SER A 51 15.65 3.07 -28.29
CA SER A 51 16.48 3.25 -29.50
C SER A 51 15.86 4.18 -30.54
N ASP A 52 14.53 4.14 -30.72
CA ASP A 52 13.80 5.04 -31.62
C ASP A 52 13.94 6.51 -31.10
N ILE A 53 13.71 6.75 -29.80
CA ILE A 53 13.88 8.08 -29.14
C ILE A 53 15.32 8.59 -29.28
N ILE A 54 16.34 7.76 -29.06
CA ILE A 54 17.76 8.13 -29.20
C ILE A 54 18.09 8.59 -30.63
N SER A 55 17.41 8.05 -31.64
CA SER A 55 17.62 8.42 -33.05
C SER A 55 17.00 9.78 -33.42
N GLU A 56 15.94 10.19 -32.72
CA GLU A 56 15.22 11.45 -32.98
C GLU A 56 15.65 12.59 -32.03
N THR A 57 16.10 12.27 -30.82
CA THR A 57 16.36 13.21 -29.73
C THR A 57 17.74 12.95 -29.08
N PRO A 58 18.69 13.91 -29.11
CA PRO A 58 19.99 13.74 -28.48
C PRO A 58 19.88 13.45 -26.98
N VAL A 59 20.66 12.47 -26.50
CA VAL A 59 20.63 11.93 -25.12
C VAL A 59 20.79 13.00 -24.05
N LEU A 60 21.64 14.00 -24.29
CA LEU A 60 21.92 15.10 -23.35
C LEU A 60 20.93 16.28 -23.47
N SER A 61 19.88 16.17 -24.27
CA SER A 61 18.86 17.22 -24.40
C SER A 61 17.80 17.12 -23.31
N GLU A 62 17.25 18.28 -22.90
CA GLU A 62 16.23 18.39 -21.86
C GLU A 62 14.93 17.62 -22.18
N LYS A 63 14.70 17.26 -23.46
CA LYS A 63 13.54 16.48 -23.92
C LYS A 63 13.73 14.97 -23.84
N PHE A 64 14.96 14.47 -23.80
CA PHE A 64 15.25 13.05 -23.86
C PHE A 64 14.65 12.28 -22.68
N ILE A 65 14.89 12.76 -21.45
CA ILE A 65 14.38 12.11 -20.24
C ILE A 65 12.84 12.13 -20.20
N PRO A 66 12.12 13.26 -20.43
CA PRO A 66 10.67 13.25 -20.58
C PRO A 66 10.15 12.20 -21.58
N TYR A 67 10.69 12.11 -22.81
CA TYR A 67 10.21 11.13 -23.78
C TYR A 67 10.46 9.68 -23.34
N PHE A 68 11.64 9.39 -22.77
CA PHE A 68 11.98 8.07 -22.24
C PHE A 68 11.07 7.68 -21.08
N VAL A 69 10.90 8.56 -20.09
CA VAL A 69 10.01 8.34 -18.93
C VAL A 69 8.56 8.14 -19.37
N ASN A 70 8.13 8.85 -20.41
CA ASN A 70 6.82 8.64 -21.04
C ASN A 70 6.65 7.22 -21.59
N GLU A 71 7.65 6.61 -22.21
CA GLU A 71 7.55 5.23 -22.68
C GLU A 71 7.78 4.17 -21.60
N VAL A 72 8.58 4.48 -20.57
CA VAL A 72 8.70 3.70 -19.33
C VAL A 72 7.37 3.63 -18.58
N SER A 73 6.64 4.75 -18.45
CA SER A 73 5.36 4.81 -17.74
C SER A 73 4.28 3.89 -18.34
N LYS A 74 4.42 3.54 -19.63
CA LYS A 74 3.53 2.66 -20.39
C LYS A 74 3.97 1.18 -20.32
N ALA A 75 5.05 0.86 -19.61
CA ALA A 75 5.60 -0.49 -19.51
C ALA A 75 4.97 -1.27 -18.33
N ALA A 76 4.05 -2.18 -18.65
CA ALA A 76 3.42 -3.03 -17.66
C ALA A 76 4.42 -4.00 -16.99
N ASN A 77 4.13 -4.37 -15.74
CA ASN A 77 4.91 -5.33 -14.93
C ASN A 77 6.36 -4.89 -14.63
N LEU A 78 6.64 -3.59 -14.61
CA LEU A 78 7.95 -3.05 -14.23
C LEU A 78 8.20 -3.17 -12.72
N PHE A 79 9.32 -3.78 -12.32
CA PHE A 79 9.84 -3.73 -10.94
C PHE A 79 10.78 -2.54 -10.81
N SER A 80 11.81 -2.45 -11.67
CA SER A 80 12.68 -1.28 -11.77
C SER A 80 13.24 -1.08 -13.18
N VAL A 81 13.64 0.15 -13.49
CA VAL A 81 14.39 0.51 -14.70
C VAL A 81 15.56 1.41 -14.33
N ARG A 82 16.67 1.22 -15.03
CA ARG A 82 17.89 2.00 -14.92
C ARG A 82 18.41 2.36 -16.31
N LEU A 83 18.63 3.65 -16.55
CA LEU A 83 19.21 4.19 -17.76
C LEU A 83 20.53 4.91 -17.45
N GLU A 84 21.63 4.35 -17.91
CA GLU A 84 22.98 4.94 -17.79
C GLU A 84 23.48 5.39 -19.17
N TYR A 85 24.27 6.47 -19.21
CA TYR A 85 24.95 6.95 -20.42
C TYR A 85 26.43 7.19 -20.13
N ASN A 86 27.30 6.52 -20.88
CA ASN A 86 28.77 6.57 -20.67
C ASN A 86 29.18 6.32 -19.20
N GLY A 87 28.47 5.42 -18.50
CA GLY A 87 28.69 5.09 -17.08
C GLY A 87 28.14 6.11 -16.07
N LYS A 88 27.43 7.15 -16.52
CA LYS A 88 26.70 8.07 -15.64
C LYS A 88 25.21 7.73 -15.58
N MET A 89 24.69 7.64 -14.37
CA MET A 89 23.26 7.51 -14.07
C MET A 89 22.46 8.68 -14.69
N LEU A 90 21.48 8.40 -15.57
CA LEU A 90 20.55 9.39 -16.13
C LEU A 90 19.15 9.30 -15.51
N TYR A 91 18.59 8.10 -15.38
CA TYR A 91 17.27 7.87 -14.78
C TYR A 91 17.20 6.50 -14.11
N GLU A 92 16.80 6.46 -12.83
CA GLU A 92 16.50 5.23 -12.11
C GLU A 92 15.09 5.35 -11.51
N PHE A 93 14.32 4.27 -11.62
CA PHE A 93 13.00 4.15 -10.99
C PHE A 93 12.71 2.72 -10.56
N PRO A 94 12.21 2.47 -9.33
CA PRO A 94 12.25 3.40 -8.18
C PRO A 94 13.71 3.59 -7.69
N PRO A 95 14.01 4.70 -6.99
CA PRO A 95 15.37 5.04 -6.58
C PRO A 95 16.00 3.99 -5.65
N ASN A 96 17.30 3.74 -5.83
CA ASN A 96 18.12 2.79 -5.07
C ASN A 96 17.67 1.31 -5.12
N GLN A 97 16.70 0.93 -5.98
CA GLN A 97 16.38 -0.48 -6.21
C GLN A 97 17.31 -1.10 -7.26
N THR A 98 18.50 -1.53 -6.82
CA THR A 98 19.26 -2.56 -7.54
C THR A 98 18.43 -3.84 -7.69
N GLY A 99 18.52 -4.48 -8.86
CA GLY A 99 17.65 -5.61 -9.22
C GLY A 99 17.67 -6.73 -8.17
N ALA A 100 16.47 -7.18 -7.78
CA ALA A 100 16.32 -8.18 -6.72
C ALA A 100 16.71 -9.60 -7.18
N ASP A 101 17.55 -10.27 -6.40
CA ASP A 101 17.79 -11.72 -6.51
C ASP A 101 16.55 -12.50 -6.03
N SER A 102 15.52 -12.50 -6.86
CA SER A 102 14.23 -13.14 -6.60
C SER A 102 13.72 -13.91 -7.82
N PRO A 103 13.22 -15.15 -7.65
CA PRO A 103 12.67 -15.94 -8.75
C PRO A 103 11.36 -15.36 -9.33
N LEU A 104 10.80 -14.31 -8.71
CA LEU A 104 9.57 -13.63 -9.13
C LEU A 104 9.81 -12.48 -10.10
N VAL A 105 11.07 -12.07 -10.30
CA VAL A 105 11.47 -11.03 -11.26
C VAL A 105 12.54 -11.55 -12.22
N LYS A 106 12.82 -10.79 -13.28
CA LYS A 106 13.95 -11.02 -14.15
C LYS A 106 14.54 -9.69 -14.63
N THR A 107 15.84 -9.54 -14.45
CA THR A 107 16.61 -8.43 -15.00
C THR A 107 17.03 -8.74 -16.44
N PHE A 108 16.89 -7.74 -17.30
CA PHE A 108 17.34 -7.71 -18.67
C PHE A 108 18.21 -6.46 -18.86
N THR A 109 19.29 -6.55 -19.65
CA THR A 109 20.16 -5.41 -19.96
C THR A 109 20.42 -5.39 -21.46
N THR A 110 20.39 -4.19 -22.06
CA THR A 110 20.82 -3.95 -23.44
C THR A 110 21.78 -2.76 -23.50
N HIS A 111 22.66 -2.79 -24.50
CA HIS A 111 23.54 -1.69 -24.85
C HIS A 111 23.02 -1.07 -26.15
N ILE A 112 22.72 0.22 -26.14
CA ILE A 112 22.23 0.97 -27.29
C ILE A 112 23.30 1.99 -27.68
N GLU A 113 23.78 1.92 -28.91
CA GLU A 113 24.74 2.88 -29.45
C GLU A 113 24.01 4.22 -29.73
N ALA A 114 24.56 5.30 -29.19
CA ALA A 114 24.11 6.68 -29.41
C ALA A 114 25.20 7.48 -30.13
N PRO A 115 24.88 8.60 -30.81
CA PRO A 115 25.85 9.32 -31.64
C PRO A 115 27.13 9.81 -30.93
N GLU A 116 27.10 9.98 -29.60
CA GLU A 116 28.23 10.46 -28.78
C GLU A 116 28.54 9.53 -27.58
N GLY A 117 28.06 8.29 -27.57
CA GLY A 117 28.28 7.38 -26.45
C GLY A 117 27.49 6.07 -26.48
N THR A 118 27.60 5.29 -25.40
CA THR A 118 26.79 4.08 -25.18
C THR A 118 25.77 4.33 -24.08
N ILE A 119 24.51 4.00 -24.36
CA ILE A 119 23.46 3.88 -23.36
C ILE A 119 23.42 2.43 -22.87
N VAL A 120 23.30 2.25 -21.55
CA VAL A 120 22.97 0.97 -20.93
C VAL A 120 21.57 1.10 -20.35
N LEU A 121 20.64 0.31 -20.89
CA LEU A 121 19.27 0.20 -20.40
C LEU A 121 19.15 -1.15 -19.67
N THR A 122 18.86 -1.10 -18.37
CA THR A 122 18.60 -2.27 -17.54
C THR A 122 17.18 -2.21 -17.00
N GLU A 123 16.40 -3.25 -17.24
CA GLU A 123 15.00 -3.37 -16.82
C GLU A 123 14.84 -4.65 -15.98
N THR A 124 14.32 -4.51 -14.76
CA THR A 124 13.85 -5.64 -13.96
C THR A 124 12.33 -5.71 -14.07
N LEU A 125 11.81 -6.83 -14.55
CA LEU A 125 10.39 -7.05 -14.83
C LEU A 125 9.84 -8.19 -13.98
N TYR A 126 8.61 -8.07 -13.49
CA TYR A 126 7.94 -9.15 -12.76
C TYR A 126 7.64 -10.35 -13.69
N LEU A 127 8.15 -11.52 -13.34
CA LEU A 127 7.74 -12.81 -13.89
C LEU A 127 6.42 -13.27 -13.28
N LEU A 128 6.14 -12.89 -12.03
CA LEU A 128 4.86 -13.08 -11.37
C LEU A 128 4.57 -11.83 -10.53
N THR A 129 3.56 -11.07 -10.92
CA THR A 129 3.20 -9.84 -10.17
C THR A 129 2.61 -10.23 -8.81
N PRO A 130 2.86 -9.47 -7.74
CA PRO A 130 2.22 -9.69 -6.45
C PRO A 130 0.69 -9.64 -6.53
N TYR A 131 0.12 -8.80 -7.41
CA TYR A 131 -1.32 -8.78 -7.71
C TYR A 131 -1.83 -10.14 -8.17
N SER A 132 -1.11 -10.81 -9.10
CA SER A 132 -1.46 -12.16 -9.55
C SER A 132 -1.37 -13.20 -8.43
N ILE A 133 -0.44 -13.06 -7.48
CA ILE A 133 -0.36 -13.94 -6.30
C ILE A 133 -1.59 -13.70 -5.40
N PHE A 134 -1.87 -12.43 -5.09
CA PHE A 134 -2.93 -12.03 -4.18
C PHE A 134 -4.32 -12.39 -4.70
N ASP A 135 -4.64 -12.13 -5.98
CA ASP A 135 -5.98 -12.43 -6.53
C ASP A 135 -6.25 -13.94 -6.55
N ASN A 136 -5.28 -14.74 -7.00
CA ASN A 136 -5.39 -16.20 -6.97
C ASN A 136 -5.54 -16.73 -5.53
N ALA A 137 -4.76 -16.22 -4.58
CA ALA A 137 -4.85 -16.60 -3.17
C ALA A 137 -6.19 -16.16 -2.52
N ARG A 138 -6.70 -14.98 -2.86
CA ARG A 138 -7.99 -14.43 -2.41
C ARG A 138 -9.15 -15.32 -2.84
N ILE A 139 -9.18 -15.76 -4.10
CA ILE A 139 -10.20 -16.68 -4.61
C ILE A 139 -10.14 -18.02 -3.86
N ALA A 140 -8.94 -18.57 -3.66
CA ALA A 140 -8.75 -19.81 -2.90
C ALA A 140 -9.19 -19.67 -1.43
N PHE A 141 -8.86 -18.56 -0.78
CA PHE A 141 -9.27 -18.24 0.59
C PHE A 141 -10.79 -18.23 0.76
N PHE A 142 -11.53 -17.54 -0.12
CA PHE A 142 -13.00 -17.49 -0.01
C PHE A 142 -13.66 -18.87 -0.21
N ILE A 143 -13.14 -19.71 -1.11
CA ILE A 143 -13.65 -21.08 -1.29
C ILE A 143 -13.39 -21.94 -0.04
N ILE A 144 -12.21 -21.81 0.56
CA ILE A 144 -11.86 -22.51 1.82
C ILE A 144 -12.75 -22.01 2.97
N LEU A 145 -12.90 -20.69 3.13
CA LEU A 145 -13.73 -20.05 4.15
C LEU A 145 -15.21 -20.48 4.06
N LEU A 146 -15.76 -20.57 2.84
CA LEU A 146 -17.13 -21.06 2.65
C LEU A 146 -17.25 -22.53 3.06
N GLY A 147 -16.26 -23.37 2.72
CA GLY A 147 -16.25 -24.78 3.13
C GLY A 147 -16.08 -25.00 4.64
N THR A 148 -15.25 -24.19 5.32
CA THR A 148 -15.11 -24.26 6.78
C THR A 148 -16.38 -23.75 7.48
N LEU A 149 -17.02 -22.69 6.98
CA LEU A 149 -18.30 -22.18 7.50
C LEU A 149 -19.43 -23.20 7.33
N ILE A 150 -19.54 -23.85 6.16
CA ILE A 150 -20.48 -24.97 5.95
C ILE A 150 -20.19 -26.11 6.93
N THR A 151 -18.92 -26.45 7.18
CA THR A 151 -18.53 -27.48 8.15
C THR A 151 -18.95 -27.10 9.58
N ALA A 152 -18.71 -25.86 9.99
CA ALA A 152 -19.07 -25.36 11.33
C ALA A 152 -20.59 -25.35 11.56
N ILE A 153 -21.37 -24.87 10.58
CA ILE A 153 -22.85 -24.92 10.62
C ILE A 153 -23.34 -26.38 10.70
N MET A 154 -22.71 -27.29 9.97
CA MET A 154 -23.09 -28.71 9.96
C MET A 154 -22.81 -29.39 11.32
N LEU A 155 -21.66 -29.09 11.94
CA LEU A 155 -21.33 -29.55 13.30
C LEU A 155 -22.28 -28.96 14.35
N LEU A 156 -22.60 -27.66 14.27
CA LEU A 156 -23.57 -27.01 15.15
C LEU A 156 -24.97 -27.62 15.01
N TYR A 157 -25.42 -27.89 13.78
CA TYR A 157 -26.68 -28.57 13.51
C TYR A 157 -26.72 -29.99 14.11
N VAL A 158 -25.62 -30.75 14.04
CA VAL A 158 -25.52 -32.08 14.67
C VAL A 158 -25.61 -31.97 16.19
N TYR A 159 -24.82 -31.06 16.80
CA TYR A 159 -24.84 -30.82 18.25
C TYR A 159 -26.24 -30.45 18.77
N LEU A 160 -26.93 -29.52 18.10
CA LEU A 160 -28.31 -29.15 18.45
C LEU A 160 -29.29 -30.31 18.21
N SER A 161 -29.12 -31.08 17.13
CA SER A 161 -29.93 -32.25 16.78
C SER A 161 -29.70 -33.49 17.67
N GLU A 162 -28.73 -33.44 18.59
CA GLU A 162 -28.45 -34.47 19.61
C GLU A 162 -28.86 -34.00 21.01
N LYS A 163 -29.11 -32.70 21.19
CA LYS A 163 -29.58 -32.09 22.45
C LYS A 163 -31.11 -31.92 22.53
N ALA A 164 -31.84 -32.22 21.46
CA ALA A 164 -33.30 -32.21 21.43
C ALA A 164 -33.88 -33.50 22.08
N PRO A 165 -34.71 -33.42 23.13
CA PRO A 165 -35.20 -34.58 23.87
C PRO A 165 -36.29 -35.37 23.12
N GLU A 166 -36.46 -36.65 23.47
CA GLU A 166 -37.46 -37.57 22.90
C GLU A 166 -38.91 -37.29 23.38
N ALA A 167 -39.38 -36.07 23.19
CA ALA A 167 -40.72 -35.61 23.63
C ALA A 167 -41.84 -35.89 22.60
N ALA A 168 -41.84 -37.07 21.97
CA ALA A 168 -42.81 -37.44 20.92
C ALA A 168 -43.05 -38.96 20.84
N GLY A 169 -43.34 -39.59 21.99
CA GLY A 169 -43.35 -41.06 22.10
C GLY A 169 -44.43 -41.64 23.02
N MET A 170 -45.71 -41.42 22.75
CA MET A 170 -46.76 -42.32 23.26
C MET A 170 -47.96 -42.43 22.32
N GLU A 171 -48.34 -43.66 21.99
CA GLU A 171 -49.47 -43.95 21.10
C GLU A 171 -50.81 -43.82 21.85
N ALA A 172 -51.73 -43.03 21.30
CA ALA A 172 -53.10 -43.02 21.77
C ALA A 172 -53.90 -44.13 21.09
N ASN A 173 -54.14 -45.27 21.78
CA ASN A 173 -55.38 -46.05 21.69
C ASN A 173 -55.41 -47.28 22.62
N ASN A 174 -56.09 -47.16 23.76
CA ASN A 174 -57.09 -48.16 24.15
C ASN A 174 -58.08 -47.60 25.17
N LEU A 175 -59.38 -47.80 24.92
CA LEU A 175 -60.48 -47.52 25.84
C LEU A 175 -60.93 -48.84 26.47
N ASN A 176 -60.93 -48.92 27.80
CA ASN A 176 -61.81 -49.80 28.57
C ASN A 176 -61.94 -49.24 30.00
N ALA A 177 -63.06 -49.52 30.67
CA ALA A 177 -63.50 -48.80 31.87
C ALA A 177 -63.77 -49.74 33.06
N SER A 178 -63.65 -49.19 34.28
CA SER A 178 -64.51 -49.55 35.44
C SER A 178 -64.29 -48.63 36.66
N ASP A 179 -65.40 -48.15 37.21
CA ASP A 179 -65.76 -47.88 38.61
C ASP A 179 -64.86 -47.07 39.58
N ASP A 180 -65.45 -45.96 40.05
CA ASP A 180 -65.73 -45.60 41.45
C ASP A 180 -64.74 -45.97 42.59
N THR A 181 -64.21 -44.95 43.26
CA THR A 181 -64.75 -44.44 44.55
C THR A 181 -63.98 -43.18 45.04
N ALA A 182 -64.47 -42.48 46.07
CA ALA A 182 -63.97 -41.18 46.51
C ALA A 182 -63.50 -41.15 47.98
N GLY A 183 -62.56 -40.25 48.33
CA GLY A 183 -62.29 -39.83 49.72
C GLY A 183 -60.90 -39.25 50.01
N GLY A 184 -60.84 -38.08 50.67
CA GLY A 184 -59.61 -37.43 51.18
C GLY A 184 -58.98 -36.42 50.20
N ALA A 185 -59.08 -35.10 50.40
CA ALA A 185 -58.39 -34.25 51.40
C ALA A 185 -56.89 -34.01 51.04
N PHE A 186 -56.55 -32.80 50.56
CA PHE A 186 -55.86 -31.72 51.32
C PHE A 186 -54.35 -32.01 51.43
N ASP A 187 -53.42 -31.20 50.90
CA ASP A 187 -53.24 -29.76 51.13
C ASP A 187 -52.60 -29.04 49.91
N LEU A 188 -52.61 -27.70 49.89
CA LEU A 188 -51.88 -26.85 48.92
C LEU A 188 -50.85 -25.98 49.64
N GLY A 189 -49.74 -26.60 50.05
CA GLY A 189 -48.56 -25.92 50.57
C GLY A 189 -47.85 -25.12 49.47
N MET A 190 -48.15 -23.82 49.40
CA MET A 190 -47.47 -22.86 48.52
C MET A 190 -46.31 -22.22 49.29
N GLU A 191 -45.09 -22.72 49.08
CA GLU A 191 -43.87 -22.02 49.52
C GLU A 191 -43.06 -21.56 48.30
N ASP A 192 -42.75 -20.27 48.32
CA ASP A 192 -41.95 -19.54 47.34
C ASP A 192 -40.46 -19.72 47.66
N PHE A 193 -39.63 -19.98 46.65
CA PHE A 193 -38.18 -19.96 46.85
C PHE A 193 -37.46 -19.30 45.68
N THR A 194 -36.66 -18.30 46.02
CA THR A 194 -36.10 -17.31 45.11
C THR A 194 -34.94 -17.85 44.28
N ILE A 195 -34.79 -17.30 43.07
CA ILE A 195 -33.60 -17.45 42.25
C ILE A 195 -32.41 -16.83 42.99
N GLY A 196 -31.29 -17.57 43.05
CA GLY A 196 -30.00 -17.05 43.50
C GLY A 196 -29.07 -16.84 42.30
N ASP A 197 -28.68 -15.59 42.06
CA ASP A 197 -27.60 -15.25 41.13
C ASP A 197 -26.26 -15.37 41.87
N ASP A 198 -25.31 -16.11 41.28
CA ASP A 198 -24.01 -16.40 41.91
C ASP A 198 -22.87 -15.75 41.09
N TYR A 199 -22.53 -14.51 41.44
CA TYR A 199 -21.39 -13.75 40.91
C TYR A 199 -20.42 -13.43 42.05
N PRO A 200 -19.18 -13.97 42.05
CA PRO A 200 -18.17 -13.59 43.04
C PRO A 200 -17.50 -12.26 42.66
N GLN A 201 -17.63 -11.25 43.52
CA GLN A 201 -16.82 -10.03 43.47
C GLN A 201 -16.53 -9.58 44.92
N GLU A 202 -15.28 -9.15 45.19
CA GLU A 202 -14.71 -8.45 46.38
C GLU A 202 -13.24 -8.91 46.59
N SER A 203 -12.29 -8.12 47.10
CA SER A 203 -12.23 -6.67 47.42
C SER A 203 -10.77 -6.19 47.46
N GLU A 204 -10.53 -4.87 47.55
CA GLU A 204 -9.19 -4.27 47.75
C GLU A 204 -8.70 -4.37 49.23
N GLY A 205 -7.39 -4.21 49.54
CA GLY A 205 -6.92 -4.42 50.93
C GLY A 205 -5.50 -4.06 51.44
N ALA A 206 -4.52 -3.65 50.61
CA ALA A 206 -3.24 -2.97 50.99
C ALA A 206 -2.11 -3.65 51.83
N GLU A 207 -0.87 -3.19 51.54
CA GLU A 207 0.45 -3.24 52.28
C GLU A 207 1.13 -4.57 52.70
N GLY A 208 2.46 -4.71 52.48
CA GLY A 208 3.26 -5.62 53.34
C GLY A 208 4.64 -6.26 52.99
N ILE A 209 5.53 -5.72 52.13
CA ILE A 209 7.01 -5.94 52.18
C ILE A 209 7.66 -7.33 51.80
N GLU A 210 8.53 -7.28 50.77
CA GLU A 210 9.79 -8.02 50.48
C GLU A 210 9.94 -9.50 49.99
N ASN A 211 10.91 -9.63 49.05
CA ASN A 211 11.83 -10.75 48.71
C ASN A 211 11.34 -12.02 47.99
N GLY A 212 11.94 -12.30 46.80
CA GLY A 212 11.95 -13.61 46.15
C GLY A 212 12.17 -13.58 44.62
N GLU A 213 13.26 -14.20 44.13
CA GLU A 213 13.58 -14.44 42.71
C GLU A 213 12.51 -15.36 42.03
N ALA A 214 12.38 -15.50 40.70
CA ALA A 214 13.39 -15.53 39.63
C ALA A 214 12.78 -15.48 38.20
N ALA A 215 13.65 -15.63 37.18
CA ALA A 215 13.39 -16.05 35.80
C ALA A 215 12.64 -15.08 34.85
N ALA A 216 13.42 -14.35 34.05
CA ALA A 216 13.01 -13.78 32.77
C ALA A 216 14.00 -14.23 31.68
N GLU A 217 13.49 -14.81 30.60
CA GLU A 217 14.19 -15.27 29.38
C GLU A 217 13.13 -15.39 28.27
N SER A 218 13.39 -15.14 26.98
CA SER A 218 14.43 -14.32 26.31
C SER A 218 13.99 -14.10 24.85
N LEU A 219 14.56 -13.11 24.16
CA LEU A 219 14.46 -12.99 22.70
C LEU A 219 15.78 -13.49 22.10
N GLU A 220 15.73 -14.41 21.12
CA GLU A 220 16.93 -14.89 20.43
C GLU A 220 17.32 -13.96 19.29
N GLU A 221 18.39 -13.19 19.51
CA GLU A 221 19.13 -12.46 18.48
C GLU A 221 20.26 -13.36 17.94
N TYR A 222 20.20 -13.72 16.66
CA TYR A 222 21.25 -14.52 16.01
C TYR A 222 22.17 -13.64 15.15
N ASN A 223 23.18 -13.06 15.79
CA ASN A 223 24.43 -12.68 15.10
C ASN A 223 25.35 -13.90 15.00
N THR A 224 26.12 -14.03 13.90
CA THR A 224 27.14 -15.08 13.78
C THR A 224 28.33 -14.62 12.92
N ASP A 225 29.10 -13.67 13.45
CA ASP A 225 30.49 -13.48 13.03
C ASP A 225 31.37 -14.49 13.77
N GLU A 226 31.90 -15.50 13.07
CA GLU A 226 33.13 -16.18 13.49
C GLU A 226 34.19 -16.07 12.39
N SER A 227 35.29 -15.40 12.74
CA SER A 227 36.50 -15.32 11.91
C SER A 227 37.21 -16.67 11.83
N PHE A 228 37.64 -17.07 10.63
CA PHE A 228 38.65 -18.11 10.48
C PHE A 228 39.74 -17.64 9.51
N ASP A 229 40.97 -17.51 10.02
CA ASP A 229 42.07 -16.83 9.34
C ASP A 229 43.23 -17.79 9.00
N ALA A 230 43.89 -17.50 7.88
CA ALA A 230 45.15 -18.04 7.37
C ALA A 230 45.46 -19.55 7.46
N GLU A 231 45.61 -20.18 6.28
CA GLU A 231 46.90 -20.85 5.97
C GLU A 231 47.32 -20.62 4.50
N ASN A 232 48.62 -20.67 4.24
CA ASN A 232 49.28 -20.04 3.07
C ASN A 232 50.09 -21.03 2.24
N LYS A 233 50.02 -20.94 0.90
CA LYS A 233 51.07 -21.39 -0.04
C LYS A 233 51.14 -20.50 -1.29
N GLY A 234 52.36 -20.22 -1.77
CA GLY A 234 52.66 -19.37 -2.93
C GLY A 234 52.47 -20.03 -4.31
N THR A 235 53.03 -19.50 -5.41
CA THR A 235 54.21 -18.59 -5.51
C THR A 235 54.21 -17.64 -6.72
N GLU A 236 54.79 -16.45 -6.49
CA GLU A 236 55.69 -15.67 -7.37
C GLU A 236 55.39 -15.42 -8.87
N ALA A 237 55.23 -14.13 -9.23
CA ALA A 237 56.00 -13.46 -10.29
C ALA A 237 56.04 -11.92 -10.07
N ALA A 238 57.22 -11.29 -10.12
CA ALA A 238 57.42 -9.82 -10.17
C ALA A 238 57.56 -9.35 -11.65
N CYS A 239 57.60 -8.06 -12.05
CA CYS A 239 58.49 -6.90 -11.74
C CYS A 239 57.88 -5.62 -12.41
N ASP A 240 58.37 -4.36 -12.42
CA ASP A 240 59.20 -3.42 -11.60
C ASP A 240 59.29 -2.11 -12.47
N GLU A 241 59.62 -0.86 -12.10
CA GLU A 241 59.82 -0.03 -10.88
C GLU A 241 59.77 1.46 -11.36
N SER A 242 59.27 2.46 -10.58
CA SER A 242 59.82 3.87 -10.54
C SER A 242 59.06 4.93 -9.68
N THR A 243 59.32 4.90 -8.37
CA THR A 243 59.80 6.00 -7.49
C THR A 243 59.33 7.49 -7.57
N SER A 244 59.17 8.09 -6.36
CA SER A 244 59.38 9.52 -5.96
C SER A 244 58.26 10.57 -6.23
N ALA A 245 57.99 11.58 -5.37
CA ALA A 245 58.53 11.98 -4.05
C ALA A 245 57.49 12.73 -3.15
N GLU A 246 57.83 12.85 -1.86
CA GLU A 246 57.65 13.93 -0.83
C GLU A 246 56.73 15.16 -1.14
N ASP A 247 56.10 15.88 -0.17
CA ASP A 247 56.43 16.07 1.25
C ASP A 247 55.25 16.54 2.18
N THR A 248 55.49 16.51 3.51
CA THR A 248 54.87 17.17 4.71
C THR A 248 53.44 17.75 4.74
N GLY A 249 52.78 17.62 5.92
CA GLY A 249 51.55 18.36 6.26
C GLY A 249 50.83 18.01 7.59
N THR A 250 51.54 17.79 8.71
CA THR A 250 50.92 17.34 9.98
C THR A 250 50.17 18.44 10.75
N GLY A 251 49.10 18.05 11.47
CA GLY A 251 48.34 18.95 12.35
C GLY A 251 47.25 18.25 13.18
N GLU A 252 47.62 17.67 14.32
CA GLU A 252 46.67 17.18 15.34
C GLU A 252 46.20 18.33 16.25
N LEU A 253 44.97 18.29 16.78
CA LEU A 253 44.72 18.08 18.23
C LEU A 253 43.23 18.01 18.64
N SER A 254 42.93 17.00 19.48
CA SER A 254 41.94 16.94 20.59
C SER A 254 40.45 17.29 20.42
N ASN A 255 39.62 16.35 20.91
CA ASN A 255 38.21 16.51 21.29
C ASN A 255 37.92 17.66 22.27
N ALA A 256 36.69 18.17 22.24
CA ALA A 256 35.91 18.53 23.43
C ALA A 256 34.42 18.24 23.17
N THR A 257 33.65 17.95 24.22
CA THR A 257 32.27 17.42 24.16
C THR A 257 31.26 18.45 24.67
N GLU A 258 30.02 18.37 24.17
CA GLU A 258 28.78 18.98 24.72
C GLU A 258 28.71 20.51 24.93
N THR A 259 27.66 21.12 24.36
CA THR A 259 26.48 21.57 25.14
C THR A 259 25.32 21.81 24.16
N ALA A 260 24.11 21.40 24.52
CA ALA A 260 22.91 21.67 23.73
C ALA A 260 22.17 22.92 24.24
N GLU A 261 21.68 23.78 23.35
CA GLU A 261 20.69 24.79 23.74
C GLU A 261 19.63 25.06 22.66
N LYS A 262 18.43 25.39 23.15
CA LYS A 262 17.12 25.37 22.48
C LYS A 262 16.99 26.21 21.22
N ALA A 263 16.46 25.59 20.18
CA ALA A 263 15.33 26.13 19.41
C ALA A 263 14.19 25.09 19.47
N GLY A 264 12.92 25.44 19.39
CA GLY A 264 12.33 26.75 19.14
C GLY A 264 10.88 26.57 18.69
N GLU A 265 10.10 25.87 19.53
CA GLU A 265 8.77 25.34 19.23
C GLU A 265 7.84 26.40 18.61
N LYS A 266 7.42 26.15 17.37
CA LYS A 266 6.40 26.91 16.66
C LYS A 266 5.27 25.97 16.27
N THR A 267 4.26 25.90 17.13
CA THR A 267 2.96 25.33 16.77
C THR A 267 2.34 26.15 15.63
N GLY A 268 2.28 25.58 14.44
CA GLY A 268 1.15 25.85 13.55
C GLY A 268 -0.07 25.12 14.10
N ASP A 269 -1.27 25.64 13.89
CA ASP A 269 -2.49 24.94 14.29
C ASP A 269 -2.83 23.84 13.26
N GLU A 270 -2.23 22.66 13.43
CA GLU A 270 -2.49 21.45 12.62
C GLU A 270 -3.98 21.06 12.69
N LYS A 271 -4.76 21.41 11.66
CA LYS A 271 -6.20 21.15 11.63
C LYS A 271 -6.52 19.83 10.92
N ILE A 272 -6.40 18.74 11.66
CA ILE A 272 -6.88 17.42 11.22
C ILE A 272 -8.42 17.44 11.24
N ILE A 273 -9.05 17.23 10.09
CA ILE A 273 -10.50 17.08 10.01
C ILE A 273 -10.84 15.60 10.24
N GLU A 274 -11.41 15.29 11.41
CA GLU A 274 -12.10 14.02 11.61
C GLU A 274 -13.39 13.97 10.79
N SER A 275 -13.74 12.80 10.27
CA SER A 275 -14.82 12.59 9.31
C SER A 275 -16.19 13.12 9.77
N GLU A 276 -16.58 14.31 9.29
CA GLU A 276 -17.98 14.61 9.01
C GLU A 276 -18.35 14.00 7.66
N TRP A 277 -19.43 13.21 7.61
CA TRP A 277 -19.84 12.50 6.40
C TRP A 277 -20.81 13.37 5.59
N ILE A 278 -20.55 13.47 4.28
CA ILE A 278 -21.48 14.07 3.30
C ILE A 278 -22.15 12.92 2.56
N ASP A 279 -23.49 12.87 2.60
CA ASP A 279 -24.29 11.70 2.20
C ASP A 279 -24.31 11.38 0.69
N ASP A 280 -23.80 12.27 -0.16
CA ASP A 280 -23.99 12.25 -1.63
C ASP A 280 -22.78 11.72 -2.44
N VAL A 281 -21.75 11.12 -1.81
CA VAL A 281 -20.72 10.35 -2.56
C VAL A 281 -21.23 8.93 -2.79
N PRO A 282 -21.42 8.47 -4.05
CA PRO A 282 -21.90 7.12 -4.32
C PRO A 282 -21.01 6.06 -3.67
N VAL A 283 -21.64 5.13 -2.95
CA VAL A 283 -20.94 4.02 -2.31
C VAL A 283 -20.65 2.96 -3.36
N ASP A 284 -19.44 3.02 -3.94
CA ASP A 284 -18.81 1.85 -4.56
C ASP A 284 -18.47 0.84 -3.45
N THR A 285 -19.49 0.16 -2.94
CA THR A 285 -19.36 -1.15 -2.33
C THR A 285 -18.60 -2.01 -3.36
N PRO A 286 -17.53 -2.75 -3.00
CA PRO A 286 -16.74 -3.52 -3.97
C PRO A 286 -17.52 -4.66 -4.67
N GLN A 287 -18.38 -4.32 -5.61
CA GLN A 287 -19.10 -5.24 -6.46
C GLN A 287 -18.08 -5.98 -7.33
N LEU A 288 -18.06 -7.31 -7.18
CA LEU A 288 -17.23 -8.20 -8.00
C LEU A 288 -17.85 -8.46 -9.39
N ASP A 289 -18.90 -7.69 -9.73
CA ASP A 289 -19.54 -7.68 -11.04
C ASP A 289 -18.70 -6.90 -12.03
N ARG A 290 -18.14 -7.63 -13.01
CA ARG A 290 -17.22 -7.09 -14.02
C ARG A 290 -17.96 -6.39 -15.16
N GLU A 291 -18.68 -5.32 -14.83
CA GLU A 291 -18.93 -4.25 -15.80
C GLU A 291 -17.69 -3.34 -15.80
N GLN A 292 -16.76 -3.64 -16.72
CA GLN A 292 -15.59 -2.80 -16.98
C GLN A 292 -16.08 -1.39 -17.35
N PRO A 293 -15.87 -0.36 -16.51
CA PRO A 293 -16.39 0.97 -16.80
C PRO A 293 -15.74 1.47 -18.09
N ALA A 294 -16.57 2.00 -19.00
CA ALA A 294 -16.14 2.53 -20.29
C ALA A 294 -15.45 3.89 -20.15
N ASN A 295 -14.44 3.96 -19.29
CA ASN A 295 -13.66 5.15 -19.06
C ASN A 295 -12.65 5.33 -20.20
N THR A 296 -12.58 6.53 -20.76
CA THR A 296 -11.81 6.81 -21.97
C THR A 296 -10.32 6.68 -21.67
N ALA A 297 -9.70 5.58 -22.12
CA ALA A 297 -8.24 5.50 -22.17
C ALA A 297 -7.73 6.70 -23.00
N PRO A 298 -6.71 7.44 -22.53
CA PRO A 298 -6.29 8.70 -23.14
C PRO A 298 -6.03 8.52 -24.64
N HIS A 299 -6.47 9.50 -25.42
CA HIS A 299 -6.36 9.40 -26.88
C HIS A 299 -4.91 9.15 -27.27
N LYS A 300 -4.72 8.23 -28.23
CA LYS A 300 -3.42 7.60 -28.55
C LYS A 300 -2.30 8.58 -28.96
N ASP A 301 -2.67 9.83 -29.19
CA ASP A 301 -1.87 10.90 -29.75
C ASP A 301 -1.63 12.06 -28.75
N GLU A 302 -2.11 11.95 -27.50
CA GLU A 302 -1.80 12.92 -26.43
C GLU A 302 -0.42 12.66 -25.80
N GLU A 303 0.32 13.74 -25.55
CA GLU A 303 1.63 13.69 -24.90
C GLU A 303 1.45 13.57 -23.38
N LEU A 304 2.11 12.58 -22.73
CA LEU A 304 2.04 12.41 -21.26
C LEU A 304 2.41 13.68 -20.51
N PHE A 305 3.46 14.37 -20.96
CA PHE A 305 3.96 15.57 -20.31
C PHE A 305 3.38 16.83 -20.94
N SER A 306 3.01 17.78 -20.10
CA SER A 306 2.64 19.13 -20.54
C SER A 306 3.88 19.92 -20.99
N PRO A 307 3.86 20.57 -22.17
CA PRO A 307 5.00 21.37 -22.65
C PRO A 307 5.20 22.68 -21.88
N LEU A 308 4.27 23.03 -20.97
CA LEU A 308 4.28 24.28 -20.21
C LEU A 308 4.76 24.06 -18.76
N THR A 309 4.31 22.99 -18.10
CA THR A 309 4.72 22.64 -16.73
C THR A 309 5.81 21.58 -16.67
N GLY A 310 5.93 20.72 -17.69
CA GLY A 310 6.83 19.56 -17.67
C GLY A 310 6.36 18.41 -16.76
N PHE A 311 5.15 18.50 -16.20
CA PHE A 311 4.51 17.46 -15.38
C PHE A 311 3.55 16.61 -16.21
N CYS A 312 3.12 15.47 -15.66
CA CYS A 312 2.16 14.58 -16.32
C CYS A 312 0.78 15.25 -16.47
N ARG A 313 0.03 14.94 -17.53
CA ARG A 313 -1.36 15.41 -17.68
C ARG A 313 -2.32 14.62 -16.80
N GLU A 314 -3.37 15.29 -16.32
CA GLU A 314 -4.42 14.71 -15.47
C GLU A 314 -5.03 13.42 -16.04
N ALA A 315 -5.16 13.31 -17.37
CA ALA A 315 -5.69 12.11 -18.05
C ALA A 315 -4.92 10.81 -17.73
N TYR A 316 -3.68 10.90 -17.22
CA TYR A 316 -2.87 9.76 -16.80
C TYR A 316 -2.82 9.55 -15.28
N LEU A 317 -3.32 10.52 -14.49
CA LEU A 317 -3.29 10.50 -13.02
C LEU A 317 -3.98 9.25 -12.45
N LYS A 318 -5.22 8.99 -12.88
CA LYS A 318 -6.02 7.87 -12.37
C LYS A 318 -5.32 6.52 -12.62
N ILE A 319 -4.75 6.34 -13.82
CA ILE A 319 -4.03 5.12 -14.19
C ILE A 319 -2.79 4.94 -13.31
N ARG A 320 -1.96 5.98 -13.17
CA ARG A 320 -0.75 5.91 -12.34
C ARG A 320 -1.06 5.68 -10.87
N LEU A 321 -2.10 6.33 -10.34
CA LEU A 321 -2.52 6.18 -8.96
C LEU A 321 -3.11 4.78 -8.68
N GLU A 322 -3.82 4.18 -9.63
CA GLU A 322 -4.35 2.82 -9.50
C GLU A 322 -3.22 1.77 -9.52
N ASP A 323 -2.29 1.86 -10.48
CA ASP A 323 -1.08 1.00 -10.53
C ASP A 323 -0.26 1.11 -9.23
N GLU A 324 -0.08 2.34 -8.73
CA GLU A 324 0.70 2.60 -7.53
C GLU A 324 -0.03 2.16 -6.24
N LEU A 325 -1.37 2.31 -6.15
CA LEU A 325 -2.15 1.74 -5.05
C LEU A 325 -2.09 0.21 -5.05
N VAL A 326 -2.11 -0.43 -6.21
CA VAL A 326 -1.88 -1.88 -6.34
C VAL A 326 -0.47 -2.26 -5.90
N ARG A 327 0.57 -1.50 -6.27
CA ARG A 327 1.94 -1.75 -5.79
C ARG A 327 2.07 -1.53 -4.28
N ALA A 328 1.45 -0.49 -3.73
CA ALA A 328 1.45 -0.20 -2.30
C ALA A 328 0.76 -1.30 -1.49
N ALA A 329 -0.40 -1.78 -1.95
CA ALA A 329 -1.08 -2.94 -1.38
C ALA A 329 -0.25 -4.22 -1.46
N SER A 330 0.49 -4.41 -2.55
CA SER A 330 1.33 -5.58 -2.82
C SER A 330 2.55 -5.75 -1.90
N VAL A 331 3.04 -4.68 -1.29
CA VAL A 331 4.23 -4.69 -0.40
C VAL A 331 3.91 -4.15 1.00
N GLU A 332 2.63 -4.06 1.35
CA GLU A 332 2.10 -3.57 2.64
C GLU A 332 2.62 -2.18 3.07
N GLN A 333 3.08 -1.35 2.13
CA GLN A 333 3.49 0.04 2.39
C GLN A 333 2.32 1.02 2.33
N ASP A 334 2.44 2.14 3.03
CA ASP A 334 1.48 3.23 2.90
C ASP A 334 1.71 4.05 1.61
N LEU A 335 0.72 4.86 1.26
CA LEU A 335 0.78 5.83 0.16
C LEU A 335 -0.01 7.06 0.57
N SER A 336 0.59 8.23 0.35
CA SER A 336 -0.09 9.52 0.47
C SER A 336 -0.32 10.14 -0.90
N PHE A 337 -1.40 10.92 -1.00
CA PHE A 337 -1.81 11.60 -2.21
C PHE A 337 -2.20 13.04 -1.90
N LEU A 338 -1.50 13.98 -2.52
CA LEU A 338 -1.64 15.41 -2.27
C LEU A 338 -2.32 16.08 -3.48
N ILE A 339 -3.28 16.95 -3.22
CA ILE A 339 -3.82 17.91 -4.20
C ILE A 339 -3.41 19.32 -3.75
N ILE A 340 -2.70 20.02 -4.61
CA ILE A 340 -2.19 21.38 -4.42
C ILE A 340 -3.01 22.30 -5.32
N ARG A 341 -3.67 23.32 -4.77
CA ARG A 341 -4.45 24.31 -5.53
C ARG A 341 -3.82 25.69 -5.36
N ILE A 342 -3.71 26.49 -6.42
CA ILE A 342 -3.11 27.84 -6.40
C ILE A 342 -4.07 28.83 -7.09
N PRO A 343 -5.11 29.31 -6.39
CA PRO A 343 -6.16 30.13 -6.98
C PRO A 343 -5.66 31.36 -7.76
N GLY A 344 -6.09 31.46 -9.02
CA GLY A 344 -5.72 32.53 -9.95
C GLY A 344 -4.39 32.31 -10.70
N LEU A 345 -3.78 31.13 -10.55
CA LEU A 345 -2.62 30.67 -11.32
C LEU A 345 -3.06 29.53 -12.25
N GLU A 346 -3.75 29.89 -13.34
CA GLU A 346 -4.16 28.95 -14.38
C GLU A 346 -2.95 28.20 -14.96
N LEU A 347 -3.09 26.89 -15.19
CA LEU A 347 -2.04 26.04 -15.76
C LEU A 347 -1.60 26.47 -17.17
N SER A 348 -2.45 27.21 -17.89
CA SER A 348 -2.15 27.82 -19.19
C SER A 348 -1.30 29.10 -19.13
N ASP A 349 -1.04 29.64 -17.94
CA ASP A 349 -0.31 30.90 -17.76
C ASP A 349 1.22 30.69 -17.71
N GLU A 350 2.01 31.53 -18.37
CA GLU A 350 3.48 31.46 -18.28
C GLU A 350 4.02 31.67 -16.86
N ARG A 351 3.25 32.30 -15.96
CA ARG A 351 3.55 32.41 -14.52
C ARG A 351 3.71 31.04 -13.85
N ILE A 352 3.08 29.98 -14.36
CA ILE A 352 3.20 28.60 -13.81
C ILE A 352 4.66 28.12 -13.78
N LYS A 353 5.48 28.58 -14.75
CA LYS A 353 6.92 28.27 -14.89
C LYS A 353 7.76 28.72 -13.68
N LYS A 354 7.23 29.60 -12.82
CA LYS A 354 7.89 30.05 -11.59
C LYS A 354 7.68 29.08 -10.42
N VAL A 355 6.57 28.35 -10.42
CA VAL A 355 6.19 27.40 -9.36
C VAL A 355 6.72 25.99 -9.65
N VAL A 356 6.75 25.59 -10.92
CA VAL A 356 7.25 24.29 -11.41
C VAL A 356 8.59 23.87 -10.79
N PRO A 357 9.63 24.72 -10.67
CA PRO A 357 10.90 24.31 -10.05
C PRO A 357 10.75 23.86 -8.59
N VAL A 358 9.96 24.57 -7.79
CA VAL A 358 9.74 24.28 -6.35
C VAL A 358 9.06 22.93 -6.18
N ILE A 359 8.00 22.68 -6.95
CA ILE A 359 7.27 21.41 -6.94
C ILE A 359 8.19 20.25 -7.36
N LYS A 360 9.00 20.47 -8.41
CA LYS A 360 9.94 19.46 -8.92
C LYS A 360 11.07 19.15 -7.93
N GLU A 361 11.57 20.14 -7.21
CA GLU A 361 12.61 19.98 -6.19
C GLU A 361 12.08 19.17 -4.99
N TYR A 362 10.94 19.59 -4.42
CA TYR A 362 10.33 18.92 -3.26
C TYR A 362 9.87 17.48 -3.53
N PHE A 363 9.24 17.22 -4.67
CA PHE A 363 8.63 15.91 -4.93
C PHE A 363 9.48 14.98 -5.78
N SER A 364 10.53 15.50 -6.42
CA SER A 364 11.64 14.82 -7.13
C SER A 364 11.27 13.95 -8.34
N PHE A 365 10.17 13.20 -8.28
CA PHE A 365 9.71 12.27 -9.30
C PHE A 365 8.68 12.94 -10.22
N VAL A 366 9.15 13.44 -11.36
CA VAL A 366 8.34 14.17 -12.35
C VAL A 366 7.19 13.31 -12.90
N ASP A 367 7.34 11.98 -12.92
CA ASP A 367 6.31 11.01 -13.32
C ASP A 367 5.22 10.76 -12.25
N MET A 368 5.42 11.28 -11.03
CA MET A 368 4.46 11.22 -9.92
C MET A 368 3.79 12.58 -9.63
N ILE A 369 4.08 13.60 -10.44
CA ILE A 369 3.51 14.94 -10.37
C ILE A 369 2.64 15.15 -11.61
N PHE A 370 1.38 15.53 -11.38
CA PHE A 370 0.36 15.69 -12.40
C PHE A 370 -0.21 17.11 -12.37
N GLU A 371 -0.57 17.66 -13.53
CA GLU A 371 -1.54 18.74 -13.65
C GLU A 371 -2.90 18.25 -13.12
N PHE A 372 -3.66 19.10 -12.42
CA PHE A 372 -4.95 18.75 -11.82
C PHE A 372 -5.91 19.95 -11.75
N GLY A 373 -7.07 19.84 -12.40
CA GLY A 373 -8.01 20.95 -12.58
C GLY A 373 -7.42 22.06 -13.47
N ASP A 374 -7.93 23.29 -13.32
CA ASP A 374 -7.43 24.46 -14.07
C ASP A 374 -6.26 25.18 -13.37
N ASP A 375 -6.10 25.02 -12.06
CA ASP A 375 -5.25 25.85 -11.19
C ASP A 375 -4.42 25.05 -10.16
N GLY A 376 -4.15 23.76 -10.43
CA GLY A 376 -3.59 22.86 -9.44
C GLY A 376 -2.71 21.72 -9.96
N PHE A 377 -2.19 20.96 -9.00
CA PHE A 377 -1.34 19.80 -9.21
C PHE A 377 -1.72 18.67 -8.26
N ALA A 378 -1.61 17.43 -8.74
CA ALA A 378 -1.76 16.22 -7.96
C ALA A 378 -0.41 15.51 -7.81
N VAL A 379 -0.07 15.03 -6.61
CA VAL A 379 1.22 14.39 -6.31
C VAL A 379 1.02 13.06 -5.60
N ILE A 380 1.61 12.01 -6.18
CA ILE A 380 1.59 10.65 -5.64
C ILE A 380 2.87 10.44 -4.81
N ARG A 381 2.73 9.97 -3.56
CA ARG A 381 3.87 9.73 -2.65
C ARG A 381 3.86 8.28 -2.11
N PRO A 382 4.49 7.35 -2.84
CA PRO A 382 4.66 5.96 -2.40
C PRO A 382 5.50 5.87 -1.12
N ALA A 383 5.20 4.90 -0.25
CA ALA A 383 5.91 4.62 1.00
C ALA A 383 5.94 5.77 2.04
N ILE A 384 5.09 6.80 1.85
CA ILE A 384 4.95 7.95 2.76
C ILE A 384 3.56 7.90 3.40
N ASN A 385 3.49 7.87 4.73
CA ASN A 385 2.24 7.91 5.49
C ASN A 385 1.68 9.33 5.62
N LEU A 386 0.44 9.46 6.11
CA LEU A 386 -0.28 10.74 6.20
C LEU A 386 0.48 11.82 6.98
N ASP A 387 1.09 11.45 8.10
CA ASP A 387 1.71 12.40 9.03
C ASP A 387 3.07 12.88 8.49
N THR A 388 3.81 12.00 7.80
CA THR A 388 5.03 12.38 7.06
C THR A 388 4.68 13.25 5.85
N ALA A 389 3.54 13.00 5.19
CA ALA A 389 3.07 13.83 4.08
C ALA A 389 2.65 15.24 4.53
N LEU A 390 2.03 15.37 5.71
CA LEU A 390 1.75 16.67 6.35
C LEU A 390 3.05 17.47 6.56
N GLY A 391 4.05 16.89 7.25
CA GLY A 391 5.33 17.57 7.48
C GLY A 391 6.08 17.94 6.20
N ILE A 392 5.96 17.15 5.12
CA ILE A 392 6.49 17.53 3.80
C ILE A 392 5.71 18.71 3.21
N ALA A 393 4.38 18.68 3.30
CA ALA A 393 3.50 19.73 2.77
C ALA A 393 3.70 21.09 3.47
N GLU A 394 3.95 21.12 4.78
CA GLU A 394 4.22 22.36 5.54
C GLU A 394 5.47 23.10 5.03
N ASN A 395 6.58 22.36 4.90
CA ASN A 395 7.84 22.92 4.41
C ASN A 395 7.70 23.40 2.94
N PHE A 396 7.10 22.55 2.09
CA PHE A 396 6.78 22.89 0.70
C PHE A 396 5.89 24.14 0.58
N HIS A 397 4.86 24.27 1.42
CA HIS A 397 3.91 25.40 1.40
C HIS A 397 4.59 26.72 1.78
N GLY A 398 5.44 26.70 2.81
CA GLY A 398 6.23 27.86 3.22
C GLY A 398 7.17 28.37 2.12
N GLU A 399 7.83 27.46 1.39
CA GLU A 399 8.66 27.82 0.25
C GLU A 399 7.86 28.27 -0.98
N LEU A 400 6.76 27.57 -1.30
CA LEU A 400 5.85 27.95 -2.39
C LEU A 400 5.30 29.36 -2.19
N ILE A 401 4.85 29.72 -0.99
CA ILE A 401 4.42 31.08 -0.63
C ILE A 401 5.58 32.08 -0.77
N THR A 402 6.81 31.69 -0.42
CA THR A 402 7.99 32.55 -0.51
C THR A 402 8.34 32.87 -1.97
N VAL A 403 8.27 31.87 -2.87
CA VAL A 403 8.51 32.05 -4.31
C VAL A 403 7.37 32.81 -5.00
N LEU A 404 6.10 32.53 -4.65
CA LEU A 404 4.97 33.30 -5.17
C LEU A 404 5.10 34.79 -4.80
N ARG A 405 5.42 35.11 -3.54
CA ARG A 405 5.62 36.50 -3.10
C ARG A 405 6.83 37.18 -3.74
N SER A 406 7.93 36.48 -4.01
CA SER A 406 9.12 37.08 -4.64
C SER A 406 8.87 37.46 -6.10
N GLU A 407 8.00 36.73 -6.80
CA GLU A 407 7.49 37.02 -8.15
C GLU A 407 6.30 38.02 -8.14
N GLY A 408 5.93 38.57 -6.97
CA GLY A 408 4.84 39.54 -6.82
C GLY A 408 3.43 38.94 -6.84
N LEU A 409 3.32 37.61 -6.77
CA LEU A 409 2.05 36.87 -6.79
C LEU A 409 1.53 36.70 -5.35
N ASN A 410 0.56 37.55 -4.97
CA ASN A 410 -0.11 37.48 -3.66
C ASN A 410 -1.19 36.40 -3.63
N MET A 411 -0.81 35.17 -3.96
CA MET A 411 -1.66 33.98 -3.96
C MET A 411 -1.55 33.24 -2.62
N MET A 412 -2.60 32.50 -2.27
CA MET A 412 -2.61 31.58 -1.12
C MET A 412 -2.83 30.16 -1.65
N PRO A 413 -1.76 29.35 -1.76
CA PRO A 413 -1.90 27.93 -2.06
C PRO A 413 -2.68 27.21 -0.95
N ALA A 414 -3.43 26.20 -1.34
CA ALA A 414 -4.07 25.25 -0.45
C ALA A 414 -3.59 23.83 -0.76
N ILE A 415 -3.46 22.97 0.25
CA ILE A 415 -3.03 21.57 0.09
C ILE A 415 -4.00 20.65 0.83
N GLY A 416 -4.65 19.77 0.07
CA GLY A 416 -5.41 18.64 0.60
C GLY A 416 -4.58 17.36 0.56
N ILE A 417 -4.61 16.58 1.64
CA ILE A 417 -3.87 15.32 1.75
C ILE A 417 -4.81 14.21 2.21
N SER A 418 -4.79 13.07 1.53
CA SER A 418 -5.32 11.80 2.05
C SER A 418 -4.24 10.73 1.90
N ALA A 419 -4.44 9.60 2.59
CA ALA A 419 -3.55 8.45 2.51
C ALA A 419 -4.34 7.15 2.42
N ARG A 420 -3.68 6.13 1.88
CA ARG A 420 -4.16 4.75 1.92
C ARG A 420 -4.34 4.30 3.37
N SER A 421 -3.45 4.68 4.29
CA SER A 421 -3.42 4.25 5.69
C SER A 421 -3.55 2.72 5.81
N LEU A 422 -2.81 2.02 4.94
CA LEU A 422 -2.85 0.56 4.73
C LEU A 422 -4.21 -0.07 4.35
N ARG A 423 -5.30 0.70 4.24
CA ARG A 423 -6.64 0.19 3.87
C ARG A 423 -6.71 -0.22 2.38
N LEU A 424 -7.79 -0.91 2.01
CA LEU A 424 -8.19 -1.04 0.61
C LEU A 424 -9.08 0.15 0.25
N ILE A 425 -8.65 0.91 -0.75
CA ILE A 425 -9.29 2.14 -1.24
C ILE A 425 -9.10 2.21 -2.76
N SER A 426 -10.13 2.68 -3.48
CA SER A 426 -10.07 2.97 -4.92
C SER A 426 -9.35 4.29 -5.19
N CYS A 427 -8.76 4.42 -6.38
CA CYS A 427 -8.13 5.66 -6.85
C CYS A 427 -9.12 6.85 -6.80
N ASP A 428 -10.35 6.68 -7.26
CA ASP A 428 -11.39 7.73 -7.22
C ASP A 428 -11.69 8.21 -5.80
N ARG A 429 -11.84 7.29 -4.84
CA ARG A 429 -12.12 7.65 -3.44
C ARG A 429 -10.94 8.39 -2.82
N LEU A 430 -9.70 8.01 -3.13
CA LEU A 430 -8.52 8.69 -2.60
C LEU A 430 -8.38 10.10 -3.19
N ILE A 431 -8.71 10.28 -4.47
CA ILE A 431 -8.77 11.60 -5.11
C ILE A 431 -9.83 12.47 -4.44
N ALA A 432 -11.06 11.98 -4.29
CA ALA A 432 -12.15 12.74 -3.66
C ALA A 432 -11.86 13.14 -2.20
N GLU A 433 -11.21 12.27 -1.42
CA GLU A 433 -10.79 12.58 -0.05
C GLU A 433 -9.71 13.68 0.01
N SER A 434 -8.71 13.64 -0.88
CA SER A 434 -7.72 14.72 -1.00
C SER A 434 -8.31 16.01 -1.57
N GLU A 435 -9.31 15.93 -2.45
CA GLU A 435 -9.95 17.10 -3.06
C GLU A 435 -10.85 17.82 -2.06
N GLN A 436 -11.64 17.10 -1.26
CA GLN A 436 -12.41 17.67 -0.15
C GLN A 436 -11.49 18.34 0.88
N ALA A 437 -10.34 17.72 1.20
CA ALA A 437 -9.33 18.35 2.05
C ALA A 437 -8.78 19.65 1.43
N ALA A 438 -8.52 19.68 0.12
CA ALA A 438 -8.05 20.87 -0.58
C ALA A 438 -9.13 21.98 -0.61
N GLU A 439 -10.40 21.63 -0.81
CA GLU A 439 -11.52 22.58 -0.73
C GLU A 439 -11.71 23.14 0.68
N HIS A 440 -11.57 22.32 1.73
CA HIS A 440 -11.55 22.82 3.12
C HIS A 440 -10.37 23.77 3.37
N ALA A 441 -9.18 23.45 2.87
CA ALA A 441 -7.99 24.30 2.97
C ALA A 441 -8.11 25.62 2.18
N LEU A 442 -8.86 25.64 1.06
CA LEU A 442 -9.20 26.85 0.31
C LEU A 442 -10.19 27.76 1.08
N ASN A 443 -11.10 27.17 1.85
CA ASN A 443 -12.15 27.89 2.55
C ASN A 443 -11.73 28.39 3.95
N ASP A 444 -10.78 27.75 4.63
CA ASP A 444 -10.21 28.20 5.91
C ASP A 444 -8.78 28.73 5.74
N ALA A 445 -8.65 30.06 5.59
CA ALA A 445 -7.37 30.74 5.42
C ALA A 445 -6.40 30.61 6.62
N ASN A 446 -6.84 30.08 7.77
CA ASN A 446 -5.94 29.76 8.89
C ASN A 446 -5.34 28.34 8.77
N SER A 447 -5.94 27.49 7.94
CA SER A 447 -5.61 26.07 7.76
C SER A 447 -5.35 25.76 6.27
N PRO A 448 -4.33 26.37 5.64
CA PRO A 448 -4.06 26.21 4.20
C PRO A 448 -3.50 24.81 3.84
N ILE A 449 -3.30 23.94 4.82
CA ILE A 449 -3.03 22.51 4.65
C ILE A 449 -4.06 21.76 5.49
N VAL A 450 -4.70 20.75 4.91
CA VAL A 450 -5.69 19.90 5.59
C VAL A 450 -5.42 18.44 5.23
N ALA A 451 -5.50 17.57 6.22
CA ALA A 451 -5.44 16.12 6.03
C ALA A 451 -6.80 15.47 6.31
N PHE A 452 -7.28 14.65 5.37
CA PHE A 452 -8.43 13.78 5.51
C PHE A 452 -8.01 12.50 6.26
N ARG A 453 -8.16 12.50 7.59
CA ARG A 453 -7.79 11.34 8.42
C ARG A 453 -9.00 10.41 8.62
N VAL A 454 -8.92 9.23 8.00
CA VAL A 454 -10.01 8.24 8.06
C VAL A 454 -9.91 7.37 9.30
N ASP A 455 -10.92 7.49 10.16
CA ASP A 455 -11.19 6.56 11.27
C ASP A 455 -11.49 5.15 10.72
N PRO A 456 -10.61 4.15 10.97
CA PRO A 456 -10.78 2.81 10.41
C PRO A 456 -11.98 2.06 10.99
N GLU A 457 -12.46 2.42 12.19
CA GLU A 457 -13.66 1.83 12.76
C GLU A 457 -14.93 2.40 12.16
N LYS A 458 -15.03 3.74 12.01
CA LYS A 458 -16.17 4.37 11.30
C LYS A 458 -16.28 3.84 9.87
N TYR A 459 -15.16 3.72 9.15
CA TYR A 459 -15.14 3.18 7.79
C TYR A 459 -15.59 1.70 7.74
N ARG A 460 -15.14 0.85 8.67
CA ARG A 460 -15.60 -0.55 8.79
C ARG A 460 -17.08 -0.67 9.16
N LYS A 461 -17.62 0.25 9.98
CA LYS A 461 -19.04 0.30 10.35
C LYS A 461 -19.90 0.73 9.15
N PHE A 462 -19.43 1.66 8.33
CA PHE A 462 -20.08 2.09 7.08
C PHE A 462 -20.15 0.96 6.04
N LEU A 463 -19.03 0.26 5.80
CA LEU A 463 -18.96 -0.94 4.94
C LEU A 463 -19.71 -2.18 5.48
N ALA A 464 -20.44 -2.04 6.59
CA ALA A 464 -21.34 -3.05 7.15
C ALA A 464 -22.81 -2.58 7.20
N GLN A 465 -23.11 -1.39 6.67
CA GLN A 465 -24.44 -0.81 6.58
C GLN A 465 -24.92 -0.63 5.12
N ASN A 466 -24.00 -0.73 4.16
CA ASN A 466 -24.20 -0.77 2.70
C ASN A 466 -23.53 -2.03 2.09
#